data_AF-A0A948QYF4-F1
#
_entry.id   AF-A0A948QYF4-F1
#
_cell.length_a   1.000
_cell.length_b   1.000
_cell.length_c   1.000
_cell.angle_alpha   90.00
_cell.angle_beta   90.00
_cell.angle_gamma   90.00
#
_symmetry.space_group_name_H-M   'P 1'
#
loop_
_entity.id
_entity.type
_entity.pdbx_description
1 polymer ?
#
loop_
_entity_poly.entity_id
_entity_poly.type
_entity_poly.pdbx_seq_one_letter_code
_entity_poly.pdbx_strand_id
1 'polypeptide(L)' 'MKQILGPRDFAKLGLNADYSGADMIKVSRNGRSLGRIKKNVGKYVYYSEATGLAEFSSFSAEKVLAGIAQRG' A
#
# COMPACT_ATOMS: atom_id res chain seq x y z
N MET A 1 -13.33 -2.47 12.33
CA MET A 1 -11.98 -2.99 11.99
C MET A 1 -10.96 -1.89 12.25
N LYS A 2 -9.91 -2.14 13.05
CA LYS A 2 -8.81 -1.15 13.21
C LYS A 2 -8.01 -1.07 11.90
N GLN A 3 -7.81 0.15 11.41
CA GLN A 3 -6.92 0.45 10.29
C GLN A 3 -5.47 0.28 10.80
N ILE A 4 -4.74 -0.71 10.27
CA ILE A 4 -3.37 -1.02 10.74
C ILE A 4 -2.33 -0.14 10.04
N LEU A 5 -2.63 0.36 8.82
CA LEU A 5 -1.76 1.26 8.06
C LEU A 5 -2.23 2.69 8.24
N GLY A 6 -1.44 3.49 8.95
CA GLY A 6 -1.64 4.93 9.08
C GLY A 6 -0.67 5.73 8.20
N PRO A 7 -0.94 7.02 7.91
CA PRO A 7 -0.08 7.84 7.04
C PRO A 7 1.38 7.87 7.48
N ARG A 8 1.64 7.78 8.79
CA ARG A 8 2.98 7.75 9.38
C ARG A 8 3.80 6.53 8.96
N ASP A 9 3.16 5.39 8.73
CA ASP A 9 3.87 4.16 8.34
C ASP A 9 4.42 4.29 6.92
N PHE A 10 3.65 4.92 6.02
CA PHE A 10 4.10 5.24 4.66
C PHE A 10 5.22 6.29 4.68
N ALA A 11 5.05 7.35 5.46
CA ALA A 11 6.02 8.44 5.53
C ALA A 11 7.42 7.97 5.99
N LYS A 12 7.50 7.00 6.92
CA LYS A 12 8.77 6.38 7.34
C LYS A 12 9.55 5.72 6.19
N LEU A 13 8.86 5.35 5.11
CA LEU A 13 9.44 4.70 3.93
C LEU A 13 9.51 5.63 2.71
N GLY A 14 9.32 6.94 2.92
CA GLY A 14 9.27 7.92 1.83
C GLY A 14 8.10 7.66 0.87
N LEU A 15 7.00 7.13 1.39
CA LEU A 15 5.76 6.88 0.65
C LEU A 15 4.66 7.83 1.16
N ASN A 16 3.72 8.15 0.29
CA ASN A 16 2.47 8.83 0.64
C ASN A 16 1.31 7.85 0.51
N ALA A 17 0.27 8.09 1.29
CA ALA A 17 -0.95 7.29 1.32
C ALA A 17 -2.20 8.15 1.19
N ASP A 18 -2.99 7.90 0.16
CA ASP A 18 -4.31 8.50 -0.04
C ASP A 18 -5.39 7.44 0.18
N TYR A 19 -6.17 7.61 1.24
CA TYR A 19 -7.21 6.66 1.64
C TYR A 19 -8.45 6.87 0.78
N SER A 20 -8.77 5.86 -0.05
CA SER A 20 -9.87 5.91 -1.01
C SER A 20 -10.95 4.90 -0.59
N GLY A 21 -11.71 5.23 0.44
CA GLY A 21 -12.70 4.33 1.05
C GLY A 21 -12.14 3.49 2.19
N ALA A 22 -12.93 2.53 2.71
CA ALA A 22 -12.60 1.81 3.94
C ALA A 22 -11.41 0.83 3.80
N ASP A 23 -11.24 0.26 2.61
CA ASP A 23 -10.33 -0.87 2.37
C ASP A 23 -9.30 -0.61 1.27
N MET A 24 -9.16 0.63 0.78
CA MET A 24 -8.23 0.94 -0.30
C MET A 24 -7.35 2.15 0.04
N ILE A 25 -6.06 2.01 -0.22
CA ILE A 25 -5.04 3.03 0.00
C ILE A 25 -4.26 3.17 -1.30
N LYS A 26 -4.30 4.34 -1.94
CA LYS A 26 -3.41 4.65 -3.06
C LYS A 26 -2.04 5.02 -2.50
N VAL A 27 -0.99 4.54 -3.16
CA VAL A 27 0.39 4.72 -2.72
C VAL A 27 1.16 5.49 -3.78
N SER A 28 1.82 6.56 -3.37
CA SER A 28 2.62 7.40 -4.26
C SER A 28 3.97 7.74 -3.63
N ARG A 29 4.94 8.10 -4.46
CA ARG A 29 6.28 8.57 -4.05
C ARG A 29 6.70 9.70 -4.97
N ASN A 30 7.14 10.82 -4.40
CA ASN A 30 7.60 12.01 -5.15
C ASN A 30 6.62 12.47 -6.25
N GLY A 31 5.31 12.44 -5.96
CA GLY A 31 4.25 12.81 -6.92
C GLY A 31 3.93 11.75 -7.98
N ARG A 32 4.65 10.63 -8.03
CA ARG A 32 4.35 9.49 -8.91
C ARG A 32 3.51 8.47 -8.17
N SER A 33 2.37 8.10 -8.75
CA SER A 33 1.57 6.99 -8.25
C SER A 33 2.27 5.66 -8.55
N LEU A 34 2.37 4.81 -7.52
CA LEU A 34 2.98 3.48 -7.61
C LEU A 34 1.91 2.41 -7.80
N GLY A 35 0.75 2.60 -7.16
CA GLY A 35 -0.34 1.63 -7.17
C GLY A 35 -1.29 1.81 -5.99
N ARG A 36 -1.92 0.72 -5.59
CA ARG A 36 -2.91 0.71 -4.50
C ARG A 36 -2.84 -0.55 -3.66
N ILE A 37 -2.97 -0.39 -2.35
CA ILE A 37 -3.17 -1.48 -1.40
C ILE A 37 -4.66 -1.64 -1.19
N LYS A 38 -5.18 -2.86 -1.39
CA LYS A 38 -6.52 -3.26 -0.99
C LYS A 38 -6.44 -4.18 0.21
N LYS A 39 -7.18 -3.85 1.28
CA LYS A 39 -7.40 -4.75 2.41
C LYS A 39 -8.53 -5.70 2.03
N ASN A 40 -8.18 -6.96 1.81
CA ASN A 40 -9.16 -8.05 1.72
C ASN A 40 -9.17 -8.76 3.08
N VAL A 41 -10.21 -9.53 3.38
CA VAL A 41 -10.40 -10.20 4.69
C VAL A 41 -9.09 -10.81 5.21
N GLY A 42 -8.51 -10.20 6.24
CA GLY A 42 -7.26 -10.60 6.89
C GLY A 42 -5.94 -10.27 6.16
N LYS A 43 -5.95 -9.85 4.89
CA LYS A 43 -4.75 -9.65 4.07
C LYS A 43 -4.70 -8.30 3.34
N TYR A 44 -3.49 -7.79 3.16
CA TYR A 44 -3.16 -6.61 2.37
C TYR A 44 -2.65 -7.07 1.02
N VAL A 45 -3.26 -6.58 -0.07
CA VAL A 45 -2.87 -6.89 -1.43
C VAL A 45 -2.48 -5.62 -2.15
N TYR A 46 -1.25 -5.55 -2.66
CA TYR A 46 -0.78 -4.44 -3.47
C TYR A 46 -0.97 -4.74 -4.95
N TYR A 47 -1.61 -3.80 -5.63
CA TYR A 47 -1.78 -3.77 -7.08
C TYR A 47 -0.91 -2.66 -7.64
N SER A 48 0.06 -3.04 -8.48
CA SER A 48 0.96 -2.10 -9.13
C SER A 48 0.24 -1.38 -10.26
N GLU A 49 0.49 -0.08 -10.40
CA GLU A 49 -0.04 0.69 -11.51
C GLU A 49 0.70 0.40 -12.81
N ALA A 50 1.99 0.05 -12.73
CA ALA A 50 2.80 -0.27 -13.91
C ALA A 50 2.28 -1.51 -14.65
N THR A 51 1.82 -2.53 -13.91
CA THR A 51 1.34 -3.80 -14.48
C THR A 51 -0.18 -3.92 -14.45
N GLY A 52 -0.87 -3.15 -13.61
CA GLY A 52 -2.29 -3.30 -13.34
C GLY A 52 -2.65 -4.58 -12.56
N LEU A 53 -1.65 -5.37 -12.14
CA LEU A 53 -1.82 -6.68 -11.51
C LEU A 53 -1.47 -6.66 -10.03
N ALA A 54 -1.94 -7.68 -9.30
CA ALA A 54 -1.53 -7.90 -7.92
C ALA A 54 -0.08 -8.38 -7.89
N GLU A 55 0.80 -7.62 -7.23
CA GLU A 55 2.22 -7.96 -7.11
C GLU A 55 2.61 -8.48 -5.73
N PHE A 56 1.88 -8.09 -4.67
CA PHE A 56 2.14 -8.56 -3.32
C PHE A 56 0.86 -8.86 -2.56
N SER A 57 0.89 -9.88 -1.72
CA SER A 57 -0.16 -10.20 -0.76
C SER A 57 0.48 -10.65 0.55
N SER A 58 0.07 -10.06 1.67
CA SER A 58 0.50 -10.50 2.99
C SER A 58 -0.55 -10.24 4.06
N PHE A 59 -0.54 -11.06 5.12
CA PHE A 59 -1.32 -10.81 6.34
C PHE A 59 -0.68 -9.70 7.20
N SER A 60 0.60 -9.39 6.99
CA SER A 60 1.29 -8.28 7.65
C SER A 60 1.29 -7.05 6.75
N ALA A 61 0.78 -5.95 7.30
CA ALA A 61 0.75 -4.68 6.61
C ALA A 61 2.15 -4.10 6.37
N GLU A 62 3.05 -4.27 7.35
CA GLU A 62 4.46 -3.85 7.27
C GLU A 62 5.21 -4.56 6.16
N LYS A 63 4.97 -5.87 5.97
CA LYS A 63 5.60 -6.64 4.88
C LYS A 63 5.18 -6.14 3.50
N VAL A 64 3.90 -5.79 3.33
CA VAL A 64 3.42 -5.19 2.07
C VAL A 64 4.07 -3.83 1.86
N LEU A 65 4.13 -3.00 2.90
CA LEU A 65 4.71 -1.66 2.83
C LEU A 65 6.19 -1.69 2.47
N ALA A 66 6.98 -2.57 3.11
CA ALA A 66 8.40 -2.75 2.83
C ALA A 66 8.63 -3.24 1.39
N GLY A 67 7.80 -4.16 0.89
CA GLY A 67 7.87 -4.64 -0.49
C GLY A 67 7.62 -3.53 -1.53
N ILE A 68 6.68 -2.63 -1.26
CA ILE A 68 6.43 -1.46 -2.12
C ILE A 68 7.63 -0.50 -2.07
N ALA A 69 8.14 -0.22 -0.87
CA ALA A 69 9.21 0.75 -0.68
C ALA A 69 10.54 0.38 -1.36
N GLN A 70 10.85 -0.91 -1.48
CA GLN A 70 12.04 -1.42 -2.16
C GLN A 70 11.95 -1.36 -3.70
N ARG A 71 10.76 -1.17 -4.27
CA ARG A 71 10.53 -1.22 -5.73
C ARG A 71 10.25 0.13 -6.39
N GLY A 72 9.69 1.09 -5.64
CA GLY A 72 9.48 2.45 -6.11
C GLY A 72 10.71 3.34 -5.97
#